data_AF-A0A961H4U9-F1
#
_entry.id   AF-A0A961H4U9-F1
#
_cell.length_a   1.000
_cell.length_b   1.000
_cell.length_c   1.000
_cell.angle_alpha   90.00
_cell.angle_beta   90.00
_cell.angle_gamma   90.00
#
_symmetry.space_group_name_H-M   'P 1'
#
loop_
_entity.id
_entity.type
_entity.pdbx_description
1 polymer ?
#
loop_
_entity_poly.entity_id
_entity_poly.type
_entity_poly.pdbx_seq_one_letter_code
_entity_poly.pdbx_strand_id
1 'polypeptide(L)'
;YTLPYDGGAGLGKALKSTVHPIRNEIPLLLAAEGPKNVALAAEIADGWIPFWFGPSQDAHYRAALGEGFAREGARHAGLGDGFEVVSPLPIIPNDDVEAAADLLRPMLALYIGGMGAKGANFHFDVFARMGFEAECVRIQDLYLDGHKSDAIAAVPLRLVEEVALIGPFDKILAELPAWKETVITTAQINAPVEMLEAVASVLA
;
A
#
# COMPACT_ATOMS: atom_id res chain seq x y z
N TYR A 1 -15.69 1.21 -31.41
CA TYR A 1 -16.35 2.13 -32.36
C TYR A 1 -15.78 1.86 -33.75
N THR A 2 -16.61 1.70 -34.78
CA THR A 2 -16.16 1.40 -36.15
C THR A 2 -15.90 2.71 -36.89
N LEU A 3 -14.69 2.88 -37.42
CA LEU A 3 -14.28 4.04 -38.22
C LEU A 3 -13.93 3.62 -39.66
N PRO A 4 -14.34 4.38 -40.69
CA PRO A 4 -15.25 5.55 -40.61
C PRO A 4 -16.68 5.14 -40.24
N TYR A 5 -17.45 6.08 -39.69
CA TYR A 5 -18.83 5.87 -39.28
C TYR A 5 -19.69 5.42 -40.48
N ASP A 6 -20.46 4.34 -40.29
CA ASP A 6 -21.36 3.81 -41.30
C ASP A 6 -22.63 4.68 -41.36
N GLY A 7 -22.90 5.28 -42.53
CA GLY A 7 -23.91 6.33 -42.71
C GLY A 7 -23.35 7.72 -43.02
N GLY A 8 -22.03 7.87 -43.13
CA GLY A 8 -21.39 9.09 -43.67
C GLY A 8 -21.44 9.17 -45.21
N ALA A 9 -20.89 10.25 -45.78
CA ALA A 9 -20.88 10.49 -47.23
C ALA A 9 -20.01 9.52 -48.06
N GLY A 10 -19.43 8.46 -47.47
CA GLY A 10 -18.58 7.48 -48.17
C GLY A 10 -17.20 7.99 -48.62
N LEU A 11 -16.85 9.25 -48.33
CA LEU A 11 -15.60 9.88 -48.77
C LEU A 11 -14.46 9.78 -47.74
N GLY A 12 -14.76 9.32 -46.53
CA GLY A 12 -13.81 9.28 -45.42
C GLY A 12 -12.94 8.02 -45.40
N LYS A 13 -11.69 8.18 -44.94
CA LYS A 13 -10.87 7.09 -44.41
C LYS A 13 -10.66 7.29 -42.91
N ALA A 14 -10.49 6.22 -42.15
CA ALA A 14 -10.12 6.35 -40.74
C ALA A 14 -8.80 7.13 -40.63
N LEU A 15 -8.83 8.28 -39.97
CA LEU A 15 -7.63 9.04 -39.68
C LEU A 15 -6.82 8.26 -38.64
N LYS A 16 -5.53 8.06 -38.92
CA LYS A 16 -4.59 7.48 -37.95
C LYS A 16 -3.92 8.63 -37.19
N SER A 17 -3.70 8.46 -35.89
CA SER A 17 -2.87 9.39 -35.13
C SER A 17 -1.48 9.48 -35.76
N THR A 18 -0.98 10.68 -36.00
CA THR A 18 0.43 10.93 -36.36
C THR A 18 1.32 11.04 -35.12
N VAL A 19 0.71 11.16 -33.93
CA VAL A 19 1.40 11.11 -32.64
C VAL A 19 1.41 9.66 -32.19
N HIS A 20 2.61 9.09 -32.14
CA HIS A 20 2.85 7.77 -31.58
C HIS A 20 3.19 7.92 -30.09
N PRO A 21 2.51 7.19 -29.20
CA PRO A 21 2.86 7.26 -27.79
C PRO A 21 4.27 6.73 -27.57
N ILE A 22 5.00 7.34 -26.65
CA ILE A 22 6.37 6.93 -26.29
C ILE A 22 6.35 5.51 -25.67
N ARG A 23 5.22 5.10 -25.09
CA ARG A 23 4.96 3.74 -24.60
C ARG A 23 3.62 3.24 -25.14
N ASN A 24 3.59 2.04 -25.71
CA ASN A 24 2.35 1.43 -26.20
C ASN A 24 1.57 0.68 -25.10
N GLU A 25 2.20 0.48 -23.93
CA GLU A 25 1.64 -0.21 -22.78
C GLU A 25 1.78 0.65 -21.53
N ILE A 26 0.70 0.79 -20.76
CA ILE A 26 0.67 1.52 -19.49
C ILE A 26 0.53 0.49 -18.36
N PRO A 27 1.46 0.42 -17.40
CA PRO A 27 1.38 -0.50 -16.28
C PRO A 27 0.13 -0.24 -15.47
N LEU A 28 -0.57 -1.30 -15.13
CA LEU A 28 -1.75 -1.28 -14.29
C LEU A 28 -1.35 -1.80 -12.92
N LEU A 29 -1.43 -0.96 -11.90
CA LEU A 29 -1.24 -1.38 -10.51
C LEU A 29 -2.59 -1.35 -9.80
N LEU A 30 -2.90 -2.42 -9.05
CA LEU A 30 -4.15 -2.52 -8.31
C LEU A 30 -3.90 -2.26 -6.82
N ALA A 31 -4.59 -1.26 -6.26
CA ALA A 31 -4.66 -1.09 -4.81
C ALA A 31 -5.65 -2.09 -4.21
N ALA A 32 -5.20 -2.90 -3.26
CA ALA A 32 -5.99 -3.98 -2.69
C ALA A 32 -5.52 -4.31 -1.26
N GLU A 33 -6.46 -4.70 -0.40
CA GLU A 33 -6.15 -5.07 0.99
C GLU A 33 -6.50 -6.52 1.32
N GLY A 34 -7.68 -7.00 0.90
CA GLY A 34 -8.14 -8.35 1.17
C GLY A 34 -7.43 -9.40 0.28
N PRO A 35 -7.19 -10.63 0.79
CA PRO A 35 -6.37 -11.64 0.11
C PRO A 35 -6.86 -12.00 -1.29
N LYS A 36 -8.18 -12.05 -1.52
CA LYS A 36 -8.76 -12.31 -2.85
C LYS A 36 -8.45 -11.19 -3.85
N ASN A 37 -8.44 -9.94 -3.40
CA ASN A 37 -8.14 -8.79 -4.24
C ASN A 37 -6.62 -8.66 -4.47
N VAL A 38 -5.80 -9.08 -3.50
CA VAL A 38 -4.35 -9.21 -3.68
C VAL A 38 -4.03 -10.29 -4.72
N ALA A 39 -4.68 -11.45 -4.64
CA ALA A 39 -4.56 -12.49 -5.67
C ALA A 39 -5.07 -12.00 -7.04
N LEU A 40 -6.16 -11.24 -7.07
CA LEU A 40 -6.64 -10.60 -8.30
C LEU A 40 -5.59 -9.65 -8.89
N ALA A 41 -4.91 -8.84 -8.07
CA ALA A 41 -3.82 -7.99 -8.53
C ALA A 41 -2.74 -8.81 -9.23
N ALA A 42 -2.28 -9.89 -8.61
CA ALA A 42 -1.30 -10.82 -9.19
C ALA A 42 -1.77 -11.50 -10.49
N GLU A 43 -3.08 -11.73 -10.65
CA GLU A 43 -3.65 -12.33 -11.86
C GLU A 43 -3.68 -11.35 -13.05
N ILE A 44 -4.23 -10.14 -12.84
CA ILE A 44 -4.65 -9.28 -13.97
C ILE A 44 -3.84 -7.99 -14.14
N ALA A 45 -3.01 -7.63 -13.15
CA ALA A 45 -2.31 -6.36 -13.09
C ALA A 45 -0.79 -6.55 -13.26
N ASP A 46 -0.10 -5.45 -13.54
CA ASP A 46 1.37 -5.38 -13.58
C ASP A 46 1.98 -5.11 -12.19
N GLY A 47 1.13 -4.88 -11.18
CA GLY A 47 1.58 -4.73 -9.80
C GLY A 47 0.46 -4.54 -8.78
N TRP A 48 0.86 -4.50 -7.52
CA TRP A 48 0.00 -4.34 -6.35
C TRP A 48 0.47 -3.17 -5.48
N ILE A 49 -0.50 -2.40 -4.98
CA ILE A 49 -0.26 -1.28 -4.05
C ILE A 49 -0.93 -1.62 -2.71
N PRO A 50 -0.20 -2.19 -1.73
CA PRO A 50 -0.66 -2.22 -0.34
C PRO A 50 -0.68 -0.79 0.20
N PHE A 51 -1.77 -0.40 0.88
CA PHE A 51 -1.78 0.85 1.63
C PHE A 51 -1.10 0.70 3.00
N TRP A 52 -1.30 -0.45 3.64
CA TRP A 52 -0.65 -0.85 4.89
C TRP A 52 0.13 -2.14 4.68
N PHE A 53 1.40 -2.11 5.04
CA PHE A 53 2.28 -3.27 4.95
C PHE A 53 3.25 -3.25 6.13
N GLY A 54 3.53 -4.43 6.68
CA GLY A 54 4.57 -4.64 7.69
C GLY A 54 5.28 -5.97 7.41
N PRO A 55 6.58 -6.10 7.73
CA PRO A 55 7.33 -7.34 7.49
C PRO A 55 6.69 -8.59 8.11
N SER A 56 5.93 -8.44 9.21
CA SER A 56 5.21 -9.58 9.84
C SER A 56 4.17 -10.22 8.91
N GLN A 57 3.64 -9.47 7.95
CA GLN A 57 2.60 -9.91 7.01
C GLN A 57 3.16 -10.48 5.71
N ASP A 58 4.48 -10.51 5.54
CA ASP A 58 5.12 -10.92 4.29
C ASP A 58 4.67 -12.31 3.83
N ALA A 59 4.70 -13.29 4.74
CA ALA A 59 4.26 -14.66 4.44
C ALA A 59 2.78 -14.73 4.02
N HIS A 60 1.91 -13.93 4.64
CA HIS A 60 0.49 -13.84 4.28
C HIS A 60 0.31 -13.32 2.86
N TYR A 61 1.01 -12.24 2.50
CA TYR A 61 0.90 -11.64 1.18
C TYR A 61 1.61 -12.45 0.09
N ARG A 62 2.72 -13.13 0.39
CA ARG A 62 3.33 -14.10 -0.53
C ARG A 62 2.35 -15.22 -0.90
N ALA A 63 1.58 -15.72 0.06
CA ALA A 63 0.57 -16.74 -0.20
C ALA A 63 -0.56 -16.21 -1.11
N ALA A 64 -1.07 -15.01 -0.84
CA ALA A 64 -2.12 -14.40 -1.66
C ALA A 64 -1.64 -14.07 -3.09
N LEU A 65 -0.44 -13.52 -3.24
CA LEU A 65 0.17 -13.25 -4.55
C LEU A 65 0.44 -14.55 -5.31
N GLY A 66 1.01 -15.56 -4.64
CA GLY A 66 1.26 -16.87 -5.22
C GLY A 66 0.00 -17.56 -5.73
N GLU A 67 -1.12 -17.40 -5.02
CA GLU A 67 -2.44 -17.86 -5.48
C GLU A 67 -2.84 -17.19 -6.79
N GLY A 68 -2.70 -15.87 -6.89
CA GLY A 68 -2.98 -15.10 -8.11
C GLY A 68 -2.10 -15.48 -9.30
N PHE A 69 -0.79 -15.60 -9.09
CA PHE A 69 0.17 -16.01 -10.13
C PHE A 69 -0.08 -17.42 -10.67
N ALA A 70 -0.71 -18.29 -9.87
CA ALA A 70 -1.03 -19.66 -10.27
C ALA A 70 -2.36 -19.79 -11.05
N ARG A 71 -3.14 -18.71 -11.18
CA ARG A 71 -4.42 -18.74 -11.92
C ARG A 71 -4.17 -18.85 -13.43
N GLU A 72 -5.08 -19.55 -14.11
CA GLU A 72 -5.04 -19.67 -15.57
C GLU A 72 -5.17 -18.28 -16.22
N GLY A 73 -4.23 -17.93 -17.10
CA GLY A 73 -4.22 -16.63 -17.78
C GLY A 73 -3.62 -15.48 -16.97
N ALA A 74 -2.99 -15.76 -15.81
CA ALA A 74 -2.24 -14.76 -15.06
C ALA A 74 -1.19 -14.09 -15.96
N ARG A 75 -1.08 -12.76 -15.87
CA ARG A 75 -0.16 -11.97 -16.70
C ARG A 75 1.31 -12.21 -16.36
N HIS A 76 1.58 -12.54 -15.10
CA HIS A 76 2.93 -12.74 -14.57
C HIS A 76 3.01 -14.07 -13.83
N ALA A 77 4.15 -14.76 -13.94
CA ALA A 77 4.39 -16.03 -13.24
C ALA A 77 4.89 -15.85 -11.80
N GLY A 78 5.21 -14.62 -11.39
CA GLY A 78 5.71 -14.31 -10.04
C GLY A 78 6.33 -12.93 -9.91
N LEU A 79 6.83 -12.60 -8.72
CA LEU A 79 7.50 -11.33 -8.41
C LEU A 79 8.73 -11.03 -9.30
N GLY A 80 9.41 -12.07 -9.80
CA GLY A 80 10.57 -11.92 -10.69
C GLY A 80 10.21 -11.70 -12.17
N ASP A 81 8.93 -11.71 -12.52
CA ASP A 81 8.43 -11.66 -13.90
C ASP A 81 7.82 -10.29 -14.24
N GLY A 82 8.42 -9.21 -13.72
CA GLY A 82 7.98 -7.84 -13.99
C GLY A 82 6.77 -7.35 -13.18
N PHE A 83 6.32 -8.11 -12.18
CA PHE A 83 5.27 -7.67 -11.25
C PHE A 83 5.84 -6.77 -10.15
N GLU A 84 5.31 -5.56 -9.99
CA GLU A 84 5.78 -4.60 -8.98
C GLU A 84 4.90 -4.60 -7.72
N VAL A 85 5.52 -4.63 -6.54
CA VAL A 85 4.85 -4.34 -5.27
C VAL A 85 5.31 -2.99 -4.77
N VAL A 86 4.40 -2.01 -4.81
CA VAL A 86 4.69 -0.61 -4.53
C VAL A 86 3.98 -0.20 -3.24
N SER A 87 4.73 -0.09 -2.14
CA SER A 87 4.17 0.25 -0.82
C SER A 87 4.60 1.63 -0.35
N PRO A 88 3.69 2.48 0.14
CA PRO A 88 4.06 3.57 1.02
C PRO A 88 4.89 3.06 2.19
N LEU A 89 5.99 3.74 2.49
CA LEU A 89 6.83 3.47 3.65
C LEU A 89 7.15 4.80 4.33
N PRO A 90 6.40 5.15 5.41
CA PRO A 90 6.75 6.28 6.24
C PRO A 90 8.09 6.02 6.94
N ILE A 91 9.01 6.98 6.80
CA ILE A 91 10.31 6.95 7.47
C ILE A 91 10.47 8.27 8.21
N ILE A 92 10.41 8.21 9.54
CA ILE A 92 10.42 9.40 10.40
C ILE A 92 11.54 9.27 11.44
N PRO A 93 12.76 9.74 11.11
CA PRO A 93 13.84 9.81 12.08
C PRO A 93 13.53 10.85 13.17
N ASN A 94 13.59 10.45 14.43
CA ASN A 94 13.43 11.31 15.60
C ASN A 94 14.03 10.63 16.83
N ASP A 95 14.78 11.35 17.66
CA ASP A 95 15.32 10.79 18.90
C ASP A 95 14.20 10.38 19.89
N ASP A 96 13.02 11.01 19.79
CA ASP A 96 11.80 10.63 20.48
C ASP A 96 10.87 9.84 19.54
N VAL A 97 10.81 8.53 19.77
CA VAL A 97 9.99 7.61 18.96
C VAL A 97 8.48 7.82 19.15
N GLU A 98 8.04 8.28 20.33
CA GLU A 98 6.64 8.59 20.57
C GLU A 98 6.24 9.86 19.81
N ALA A 99 7.10 10.87 19.80
CA ALA A 99 6.88 12.07 19.00
C ALA A 99 6.83 11.77 17.49
N ALA A 100 7.64 10.83 17.00
CA ALA A 100 7.54 10.35 15.62
C ALA A 100 6.21 9.61 15.37
N ALA A 101 5.78 8.76 16.30
CA ALA A 101 4.54 8.02 16.20
C ALA A 101 3.31 8.94 16.17
N ASP A 102 3.32 10.01 16.97
CA ASP A 102 2.25 11.02 17.04
C ASP A 102 1.95 11.69 15.70
N LEU A 103 2.91 11.73 14.78
CA LEU A 103 2.70 12.23 13.41
C LEU A 103 1.83 11.30 12.56
N LEU A 104 1.78 10.00 12.89
CA LEU A 104 1.05 8.97 12.14
C LEU A 104 -0.26 8.56 12.82
N ARG A 105 -0.36 8.64 14.15
CA ARG A 105 -1.56 8.25 14.92
C ARG A 105 -2.86 8.88 14.41
N PRO A 106 -2.94 10.16 13.99
CA PRO A 106 -4.17 10.75 13.47
C PRO A 106 -4.70 10.04 12.21
N MET A 107 -3.80 9.72 11.29
CA MET A 107 -4.14 9.00 10.06
C MET A 107 -4.57 7.56 10.40
N LEU A 108 -3.78 6.86 11.21
CA LEU A 108 -4.09 5.48 11.61
C LEU A 108 -5.45 5.38 12.32
N ALA A 109 -5.75 6.28 13.26
CA ALA A 109 -7.03 6.31 13.96
C ALA A 109 -8.21 6.54 13.01
N LEU A 110 -8.07 7.45 12.03
CA LEU A 110 -9.09 7.67 11.01
C LEU A 110 -9.31 6.43 10.15
N TYR A 111 -8.26 5.80 9.65
CA TYR A 111 -8.39 4.63 8.77
C TYR A 111 -8.91 3.40 9.51
N ILE A 112 -8.40 3.13 10.71
CA ILE A 112 -8.83 2.00 11.54
C ILE A 112 -10.26 2.21 12.07
N GLY A 113 -10.59 3.42 12.50
CA GLY A 113 -11.84 3.67 13.23
C GLY A 113 -12.95 4.36 12.44
N GLY A 114 -12.60 5.21 11.48
CA GLY A 114 -13.55 6.10 10.79
C GLY A 114 -13.87 5.76 9.34
N MET A 115 -13.16 4.79 8.73
CA MET A 115 -13.41 4.38 7.34
C MET A 115 -14.41 3.23 7.27
N GLY A 116 -15.22 3.21 6.21
CA GLY A 116 -16.22 2.17 5.98
C GLY A 116 -17.36 2.16 7.00
N ALA A 117 -18.08 1.04 7.06
CA ALA A 117 -19.09 0.81 8.10
C ALA A 117 -18.48 -0.01 9.25
N LYS A 118 -19.07 0.03 10.45
CA LYS A 118 -18.54 -0.67 11.65
C LYS A 118 -18.19 -2.15 11.40
N GLY A 119 -19.04 -2.88 10.68
CA GLY A 119 -18.80 -4.28 10.30
C GLY A 119 -18.16 -4.51 8.93
N ALA A 120 -17.72 -3.44 8.25
CA ALA A 120 -17.12 -3.48 6.92
C ALA A 120 -16.09 -2.34 6.78
N ASN A 121 -14.99 -2.46 7.51
CA ASN A 121 -13.82 -1.61 7.37
C ASN A 121 -12.59 -2.47 7.01
N PHE A 122 -12.18 -2.41 5.75
CA PHE A 122 -11.06 -3.22 5.26
C PHE A 122 -9.70 -2.82 5.87
N HIS A 123 -9.55 -1.55 6.26
CA HIS A 123 -8.34 -1.09 6.95
C HIS A 123 -8.26 -1.67 8.36
N PHE A 124 -9.38 -1.67 9.09
CA PHE A 124 -9.48 -2.39 10.37
C PHE A 124 -9.05 -3.84 10.19
N ASP A 125 -9.56 -4.53 9.16
CA ASP A 125 -9.27 -5.94 8.94
C ASP A 125 -7.77 -6.19 8.70
N VAL A 126 -7.05 -5.24 8.08
CA VAL A 126 -5.59 -5.34 7.91
C VAL A 126 -4.88 -5.37 9.26
N PHE A 127 -5.17 -4.41 10.14
CA PHE A 127 -4.53 -4.35 11.45
C PHE A 127 -5.00 -5.47 12.39
N ALA A 128 -6.24 -5.95 12.24
CA ALA A 128 -6.70 -7.16 12.93
C ALA A 128 -5.90 -8.39 12.51
N ARG A 129 -5.60 -8.57 11.20
CA ARG A 129 -4.70 -9.65 10.71
C ARG A 129 -3.27 -9.51 11.22
N MET A 130 -2.82 -8.28 11.49
CA MET A 130 -1.54 -8.00 12.15
C MET A 130 -1.55 -8.29 13.67
N GLY A 131 -2.68 -8.70 14.24
CA GLY A 131 -2.80 -9.05 15.66
C GLY A 131 -3.18 -7.89 16.58
N PHE A 132 -3.76 -6.82 16.03
CA PHE A 132 -4.21 -5.63 16.77
C PHE A 132 -5.73 -5.53 16.87
N GLU A 133 -6.47 -6.64 16.75
CA GLU A 133 -7.94 -6.63 16.70
C GLU A 133 -8.56 -5.90 17.90
N ALA A 134 -8.06 -6.16 19.11
CA ALA A 134 -8.57 -5.52 20.33
C ALA A 134 -8.36 -3.99 20.31
N GLU A 135 -7.19 -3.53 19.88
CA GLU A 135 -6.91 -2.10 19.71
C GLU A 135 -7.78 -1.49 18.61
N CYS A 136 -7.96 -2.20 17.50
CA CYS A 136 -8.80 -1.74 16.40
C CYS A 136 -10.26 -1.55 16.84
N VAL A 137 -10.83 -2.49 17.60
CA VAL A 137 -12.18 -2.35 18.18
C VAL A 137 -12.28 -1.10 19.04
N ARG A 138 -11.31 -0.90 19.95
CA ARG A 138 -11.27 0.27 20.83
C ARG A 138 -11.18 1.58 20.04
N ILE A 139 -10.28 1.64 19.06
CA ILE A 139 -10.09 2.82 18.20
C ILE A 139 -11.38 3.12 17.43
N GLN A 140 -12.02 2.10 16.85
CA GLN A 140 -13.25 2.25 16.08
C GLN A 140 -14.42 2.74 16.95
N ASP A 141 -14.62 2.16 18.13
CA ASP A 141 -15.67 2.60 19.05
C ASP A 141 -15.48 4.08 19.44
N LEU A 142 -14.27 4.46 19.87
CA LEU A 142 -13.96 5.85 20.21
C LEU A 142 -14.17 6.80 19.01
N TYR A 143 -13.75 6.39 17.82
CA TYR A 143 -13.84 7.24 16.63
C TYR A 143 -15.30 7.46 16.21
N LEU A 144 -16.11 6.40 16.20
CA LEU A 144 -17.53 6.44 15.82
C LEU A 144 -18.39 7.15 16.87
N ASP A 145 -18.01 7.10 18.14
CA ASP A 145 -18.67 7.85 19.23
C ASP A 145 -18.24 9.33 19.27
N GLY A 146 -17.38 9.78 18.34
CA GLY A 146 -16.94 11.17 18.22
C GLY A 146 -15.75 11.54 19.12
N HIS A 147 -15.23 10.61 19.91
CA HIS A 147 -14.07 10.77 20.79
C HIS A 147 -12.75 10.65 20.00
N LYS A 148 -12.56 11.50 18.98
CA LYS A 148 -11.41 11.40 18.05
C LYS A 148 -10.06 11.51 18.74
N SER A 149 -9.89 12.42 19.70
CA SER A 149 -8.63 12.56 20.43
C SER A 149 -8.27 11.29 21.20
N ASP A 150 -9.27 10.64 21.80
CA ASP A 150 -9.08 9.39 22.53
C ASP A 150 -8.80 8.24 21.56
N ALA A 151 -9.43 8.23 20.38
CA ALA A 151 -9.13 7.25 19.32
C ALA A 151 -7.69 7.37 18.81
N ILE A 152 -7.18 8.60 18.66
CA ILE A 152 -5.79 8.87 18.29
C ILE A 152 -4.84 8.36 19.38
N ALA A 153 -5.11 8.69 20.65
CA ALA A 153 -4.31 8.23 21.78
C ALA A 153 -4.38 6.71 21.99
N ALA A 154 -5.43 6.05 21.50
CA ALA A 154 -5.59 4.59 21.59
C ALA A 154 -4.74 3.82 20.57
N VAL A 155 -4.13 4.47 19.57
CA VAL A 155 -3.21 3.83 18.64
C VAL A 155 -1.87 3.57 19.35
N PRO A 156 -1.51 2.31 19.67
CA PRO A 156 -0.28 2.04 20.42
C PRO A 156 0.95 2.24 19.54
N LEU A 157 2.09 2.58 20.16
CA LEU A 157 3.37 2.74 19.46
C LEU A 157 3.70 1.51 18.58
N ARG A 158 3.57 0.30 19.14
CA ARG A 158 3.84 -0.97 18.44
C ARG A 158 3.01 -1.17 17.16
N LEU A 159 1.83 -0.56 17.04
CA LEU A 159 1.03 -0.62 15.81
C LEU A 159 1.60 0.34 14.77
N VAL A 160 2.04 1.53 15.19
CA VAL A 160 2.70 2.48 14.29
C VAL A 160 4.00 1.89 13.74
N GLU A 161 4.82 1.26 14.60
CA GLU A 161 6.07 0.60 14.21
C GLU A 161 5.87 -0.62 13.30
N GLU A 162 4.68 -1.23 13.29
CA GLU A 162 4.36 -2.32 12.38
C GLU A 162 4.31 -1.86 10.92
N VAL A 163 3.91 -0.61 10.67
CA VAL A 163 3.64 -0.08 9.32
C VAL A 163 4.52 1.12 8.94
N ALA A 164 5.52 1.44 9.77
CA ALA A 164 6.43 2.56 9.54
C ALA A 164 7.80 2.34 10.20
N LEU A 165 8.84 2.95 9.62
CA LEU A 165 10.16 3.03 10.22
C LEU A 165 10.30 4.36 10.97
N ILE A 166 10.19 4.31 12.30
CA ILE A 166 10.21 5.51 13.14
C ILE A 166 11.19 5.40 14.31
N GLY A 167 11.63 6.56 14.80
CA GLY A 167 12.49 6.67 15.97
C GLY A 167 13.94 7.03 15.63
N PRO A 168 14.90 6.77 16.55
CA PRO A 168 16.29 7.15 16.35
C PRO A 168 16.86 6.53 15.08
N PHE A 169 17.75 7.24 14.39
CA PHE A 169 18.23 6.80 13.08
C PHE A 169 18.86 5.40 13.10
N ASP A 170 19.66 5.08 14.11
CA ASP A 170 20.27 3.75 14.27
C ASP A 170 19.25 2.62 14.43
N LYS A 171 18.09 2.89 15.06
CA LYS A 171 16.97 1.94 15.16
C LYS A 171 16.39 1.68 13.76
N ILE A 172 16.15 2.74 12.99
CA ILE A 172 15.65 2.63 11.61
C ILE A 172 16.62 1.80 10.75
N LEU A 173 17.93 2.04 10.88
CA LEU A 173 18.96 1.25 10.18
C LEU A 173 18.89 -0.23 10.53
N ALA A 174 18.66 -0.56 11.79
CA ALA A 174 18.58 -1.94 12.28
C ALA A 174 17.31 -2.67 11.82
N GLU A 175 16.21 -1.96 11.63
CA GLU A 175 14.91 -2.51 11.20
C GLU A 175 14.80 -2.65 9.68
N LEU A 176 15.48 -1.79 8.92
CA LEU A 176 15.38 -1.76 7.47
C LEU A 176 15.65 -3.09 6.75
N PRO A 177 16.62 -3.94 7.15
CA PRO A 177 16.84 -5.23 6.51
C PRO A 177 15.58 -6.10 6.47
N ALA A 178 14.75 -6.08 7.52
CA ALA A 178 13.53 -6.88 7.56
C ALA A 178 12.54 -6.45 6.45
N TRP A 179 12.52 -5.17 6.08
CA TRP A 179 11.70 -4.65 4.99
C TRP A 179 12.25 -5.02 3.61
N LYS A 180 13.58 -5.04 3.45
CA LYS A 180 14.25 -5.43 2.19
C LYS A 180 14.01 -6.90 1.82
N GLU A 181 13.75 -7.77 2.81
CA GLU A 181 13.45 -9.19 2.59
C GLU A 181 11.98 -9.48 2.25
N THR A 182 11.13 -8.45 2.20
CA THR A 182 9.69 -8.61 1.92
C THR A 182 9.39 -8.71 0.42
N VAL A 183 8.11 -8.86 0.08
CA VAL A 183 7.63 -8.77 -1.31
C VAL A 183 7.72 -7.38 -1.92
N ILE A 184 7.97 -6.33 -1.13
CA ILE A 184 8.04 -4.94 -1.63
C ILE A 184 9.22 -4.82 -2.60
N THR A 185 8.92 -4.48 -3.85
CA THR A 185 9.93 -4.17 -4.88
C THR A 185 10.23 -2.69 -4.95
N THR A 186 9.31 -1.83 -4.52
CA THR A 186 9.45 -0.37 -4.54
C THR A 186 8.81 0.25 -3.32
N ALA A 187 9.64 0.91 -2.49
CA ALA A 187 9.16 1.71 -1.38
C ALA A 187 8.87 3.15 -1.84
N GLN A 188 7.63 3.60 -1.65
CA GLN A 188 7.25 5.01 -1.78
C GLN A 188 7.58 5.72 -0.46
N ILE A 189 8.75 6.33 -0.41
CA ILE A 189 9.27 6.98 0.78
C ILE A 189 8.44 8.23 1.10
N ASN A 190 7.90 8.27 2.31
CA ASN A 190 7.34 9.48 2.90
C ASN A 190 8.23 9.90 4.08
N ALA A 191 9.04 10.93 3.88
CA ALA A 191 9.93 11.50 4.89
C ALA A 191 9.94 13.03 4.79
N PRO A 192 10.31 13.76 5.87
CA PRO A 192 10.57 15.19 5.80
C PRO A 192 11.58 15.53 4.69
N VAL A 193 11.35 16.64 3.98
CA VAL A 193 12.17 17.02 2.80
C VAL A 193 13.65 17.12 3.15
N GLU A 194 13.94 17.66 4.33
CA GLU A 194 15.29 17.87 4.85
C GLU A 194 16.02 16.55 5.13
N MET A 195 15.28 15.44 5.28
CA MET A 195 15.80 14.11 5.59
C MET A 195 15.85 13.19 4.38
N LEU A 196 15.32 13.61 3.22
CA LEU A 196 15.22 12.74 2.03
C LEU A 196 16.57 12.21 1.57
N GLU A 197 17.63 13.03 1.57
CA GLU A 197 18.97 12.58 1.17
C GLU A 197 19.52 11.52 2.13
N ALA A 198 19.38 11.75 3.44
CA ALA A 198 19.82 10.81 4.46
C ALA A 198 19.06 9.48 4.36
N VAL A 199 17.73 9.53 4.26
CA VAL A 199 16.89 8.35 4.09
C VAL A 199 17.22 7.60 2.78
N ALA A 200 17.40 8.32 1.66
CA ALA A 200 17.72 7.71 0.38
C ALA A 200 19.06 6.98 0.41
N SER A 201 20.08 7.54 1.08
CA SER A 201 21.42 6.95 1.18
C SER A 201 21.45 5.58 1.87
N VAL A 202 20.50 5.33 2.76
CA VAL A 202 20.42 4.07 3.52
C VAL A 202 19.62 3.00 2.75
N LEU A 203 18.66 3.45 1.95
CA LEU A 203 17.80 2.57 1.18
C LEU A 203 18.46 2.01 -0.07
N ALA A 204 19.46 2.73 -0.62
CA ALA A 204 20.34 2.26 -1.69
C ALA A 204 21.05 0.93 -1.34
#